data_AF-A0A654EPQ6-F1
#
_entry.id   AF-A0A654EPQ6-F1
#
_cell.length_a   1.000
_cell.length_b   1.000
_cell.length_c   1.000
_cell.angle_alpha   90.00
_cell.angle_beta   90.00
_cell.angle_gamma   90.00
#
_symmetry.space_group_name_H-M   'P 1'
#
loop_
_entity.id
_entity.type
_entity.pdbx_description
1 polymer ?
#
loop_
_entity_poly.entity_id
_entity_poly.type
_entity_poly.pdbx_seq_one_letter_code
_entity_poly.pdbx_strand_id
1 'polypeptide(L)'
;MQTFAPGTRVYHLIIIVFFFFFCLSSFFASIVMADEYTGEATGSSEAKVHIIYTEKPTDEEPKTYHLRTLSSALGSEEAAKDALIYSYKEAASGFSAKLTPEQVAEISKQPGVIQVVPSQTYQLHKPGGGGGFKLT
;
A
#
# COMPACT_ATOMS: atom_id res chain seq x y z
N MET A 1 -32.84 -6.74 61.14
CA MET A 1 -31.49 -6.73 60.55
C MET A 1 -31.62 -6.60 59.04
N GLN A 2 -31.06 -5.52 58.50
CA GLN A 2 -30.79 -5.19 57.09
C GLN A 2 -31.97 -5.09 56.09
N THR A 3 -32.45 -3.87 55.95
CA THR A 3 -33.30 -3.37 54.85
C THR A 3 -32.43 -3.09 53.62
N PHE A 4 -32.60 -3.84 52.53
CA PHE A 4 -31.80 -3.66 51.30
C PHE A 4 -32.65 -2.95 50.23
N ALA A 5 -32.30 -1.70 49.91
CA ALA A 5 -33.07 -0.83 49.00
C ALA A 5 -33.02 -1.31 47.53
N PRO A 6 -34.12 -1.19 46.76
CA PRO A 6 -34.25 -1.76 45.42
C PRO A 6 -33.41 -1.09 44.32
N GLY A 7 -32.79 0.07 44.59
CA GLY A 7 -32.00 0.81 43.61
C GLY A 7 -30.62 0.22 43.32
N THR A 8 -29.95 -0.35 44.32
CA THR A 8 -28.53 -0.76 44.22
C THR A 8 -28.30 -1.94 43.30
N ARG A 9 -29.29 -2.83 43.15
CA ARG A 9 -29.19 -4.02 42.26
C ARG A 9 -29.32 -3.66 40.79
N VAL A 10 -30.08 -2.61 40.47
CA VAL A 10 -30.23 -2.12 39.09
C VAL A 10 -28.96 -1.41 38.63
N TYR A 11 -28.37 -0.56 39.48
CA TYR A 11 -27.07 0.06 39.17
C TYR A 11 -25.96 -0.98 39.00
N HIS A 12 -25.96 -2.02 39.81
CA HIS A 12 -24.97 -3.10 39.70
C HIS A 12 -25.07 -3.84 38.35
N LEU A 13 -26.30 -4.05 37.86
CA LEU A 13 -26.56 -4.71 36.57
C LEU A 13 -26.18 -3.80 35.39
N ILE A 14 -26.44 -2.49 35.51
CA ILE A 14 -26.04 -1.48 34.52
C ILE A 14 -24.50 -1.34 34.46
N ILE A 15 -23.82 -1.33 35.60
CA ILE A 15 -22.34 -1.23 35.67
C ILE A 15 -21.69 -2.45 35.03
N ILE A 16 -22.23 -3.66 35.23
CA ILE A 16 -21.70 -4.89 34.62
C ILE A 16 -21.83 -4.85 33.09
N VAL A 17 -22.98 -4.40 32.55
CA VAL A 17 -23.18 -4.27 31.09
C VAL A 17 -22.25 -3.21 30.50
N PHE A 18 -22.06 -2.08 31.19
CA PHE A 18 -21.15 -1.02 30.75
C PHE A 18 -19.68 -1.47 30.77
N PHE A 19 -19.27 -2.19 31.82
CA PHE A 19 -17.94 -2.78 31.93
C PHE A 19 -17.69 -3.84 30.86
N PHE A 20 -18.69 -4.66 30.54
CA PHE A 20 -18.60 -5.65 29.47
C PHE A 20 -18.50 -5.00 28.09
N PHE A 21 -19.28 -3.93 27.82
CA PHE A 21 -19.20 -3.17 26.57
C PHE A 21 -17.85 -2.44 26.42
N PHE A 22 -17.33 -1.89 27.52
CA PHE A 22 -16.01 -1.27 27.57
C PHE A 22 -14.88 -2.29 27.40
N CYS A 23 -14.96 -3.47 28.05
CA CYS A 23 -14.03 -4.57 27.86
C CYS A 23 -14.07 -5.14 26.43
N LEU A 24 -15.25 -5.30 25.84
CA LEU A 24 -15.40 -5.69 24.43
C LEU A 24 -14.69 -4.68 23.52
N SER A 25 -14.84 -3.38 23.77
CA SER A 25 -14.16 -2.34 22.99
C SER A 25 -12.63 -2.40 23.12
N SER A 26 -12.12 -2.71 24.32
CA SER A 26 -10.67 -2.87 24.54
C SER A 26 -10.13 -4.19 24.02
N PHE A 27 -10.96 -5.23 23.91
CA PHE A 27 -10.58 -6.53 23.37
C PHE A 27 -10.28 -6.45 21.87
N PHE A 28 -10.99 -5.58 21.14
CA PHE A 28 -10.69 -5.30 19.74
C PHE A 28 -9.40 -4.49 19.54
N ALA A 29 -8.89 -3.80 20.57
CA ALA A 29 -7.65 -3.02 20.47
C ALA A 29 -6.36 -3.87 20.54
N SER A 30 -6.44 -5.17 20.88
CA SER A 30 -5.26 -6.04 21.06
C SER A 30 -4.84 -6.84 19.81
N ILE A 31 -5.51 -6.70 18.66
CA ILE A 31 -5.13 -7.43 17.42
C ILE A 31 -4.02 -6.73 16.61
N VAL A 32 -3.55 -5.54 17.02
CA VAL A 32 -2.42 -4.87 16.36
C VAL A 32 -1.23 -4.82 17.31
N MET A 33 -0.31 -5.78 17.18
CA MET A 33 1.14 -5.62 17.36
C MET A 33 1.85 -6.94 16.98
N ALA A 34 2.27 -7.06 15.73
CA ALA A 34 3.44 -7.83 15.30
C ALA A 34 3.75 -7.54 13.81
N ASP A 35 4.04 -6.28 13.49
CA ASP A 35 5.11 -5.99 12.54
C ASP A 35 5.67 -4.60 12.82
N GLU A 36 6.97 -4.52 12.62
CA GLU A 36 7.91 -3.43 12.75
C GLU A 36 7.36 -1.98 12.59
N TYR A 37 7.73 -1.11 13.54
CA TYR A 37 7.94 0.35 13.43
C TYR A 37 7.83 1.05 12.05
N THR A 38 6.75 1.74 11.72
CA THR A 38 6.81 3.09 11.10
C THR A 38 5.42 3.72 11.04
N GLY A 39 5.40 5.04 11.12
CA GLY A 39 4.25 5.84 11.54
C GLY A 39 2.99 5.76 10.66
N GLU A 40 1.86 5.84 11.36
CA GLU A 40 0.71 6.69 11.07
C GLU A 40 0.21 6.80 9.62
N ALA A 41 -0.81 6.00 9.28
CA ALA A 41 -2.17 6.46 8.95
C ALA A 41 -2.94 5.39 8.15
N THR A 42 -4.17 5.10 8.61
CA THR A 42 -5.35 4.67 7.81
C THR A 42 -5.20 3.49 6.84
N GLY A 43 -5.80 2.35 7.20
CA GLY A 43 -6.58 1.50 6.28
C GLY A 43 -5.96 1.07 4.94
N SER A 44 -4.63 1.05 4.81
CA SER A 44 -3.97 0.94 3.51
C SER A 44 -3.92 -0.50 3.03
N SER A 45 -4.77 -0.81 2.06
CA SER A 45 -4.66 -1.99 1.21
C SER A 45 -3.23 -2.17 0.69
N GLU A 46 -2.71 -3.41 0.81
CA GLU A 46 -1.33 -3.83 0.49
C GLU A 46 -0.80 -3.22 -0.82
N ALA A 47 0.34 -2.53 -0.75
CA ALA A 47 0.97 -1.90 -1.91
C ALA A 47 1.59 -2.94 -2.86
N LYS A 48 1.12 -2.98 -4.12
CA LYS A 48 1.53 -3.94 -5.15
C LYS A 48 2.20 -3.23 -6.31
N VAL A 49 3.04 -3.96 -7.03
CA VAL A 49 3.72 -3.42 -8.20
C VAL A 49 2.74 -3.31 -9.36
N HIS A 50 2.63 -2.11 -9.91
CA HIS A 50 1.82 -1.83 -11.10
C HIS A 50 2.71 -1.26 -12.20
N ILE A 51 2.31 -1.50 -13.45
CA ILE A 51 2.90 -0.96 -14.66
C ILE A 51 1.94 0.11 -15.17
N ILE A 52 2.42 1.35 -15.22
CA ILE A 52 1.69 2.53 -15.67
C ILE A 52 2.18 2.84 -17.08
N TYR A 53 1.28 2.76 -18.05
CA TYR A 53 1.51 3.19 -19.41
C TYR A 53 1.13 4.66 -19.53
N THR A 54 2.05 5.46 -20.06
CA THR A 54 1.82 6.89 -20.29
C THR A 54 1.99 7.22 -21.77
N GLU A 55 1.45 8.35 -22.17
CA GLU A 55 1.79 8.95 -23.46
C GLU A 55 3.29 9.28 -23.49
N LYS A 56 3.90 9.15 -24.67
CA LYS A 56 5.32 9.43 -24.86
C LYS A 56 5.53 10.94 -24.97
N PRO A 57 6.21 11.60 -24.01
CA PRO A 57 6.57 12.99 -24.18
C PRO A 57 7.54 13.13 -25.36
N THR A 58 7.25 14.08 -26.27
CA THR A 58 8.07 14.33 -27.48
C THR A 58 9.12 15.42 -27.23
N ASP A 59 8.92 16.25 -26.20
CA ASP A 59 9.68 17.48 -25.94
C ASP A 59 10.49 17.48 -24.63
N GLU A 60 10.47 16.40 -23.84
CA GLU A 60 11.17 16.33 -22.55
C GLU A 60 11.74 14.95 -22.22
N GLU A 61 12.67 14.89 -21.25
CA GLU A 61 13.23 13.63 -20.79
C GLU A 61 12.14 12.76 -20.15
N PRO A 62 11.95 11.50 -20.60
CA PRO A 62 10.85 10.65 -20.16
C PRO A 62 10.89 10.39 -18.65
N LYS A 63 12.09 10.26 -18.07
CA LYS A 63 12.27 10.04 -16.63
C LYS A 63 11.69 11.19 -15.79
N THR A 64 11.90 12.43 -16.20
CA THR A 64 11.45 13.62 -15.46
C THR A 64 9.93 13.73 -15.51
N TYR A 65 9.34 13.45 -16.68
CA TYR A 65 7.88 13.38 -16.83
C TYR A 65 7.26 12.31 -15.94
N HIS A 66 7.78 11.08 -16.00
CA HIS A 66 7.29 9.97 -15.19
C HIS A 66 7.37 10.23 -13.69
N LEU A 67 8.47 10.84 -13.24
CA LEU A 67 8.67 11.18 -11.85
C LEU A 67 7.70 12.26 -11.39
N ARG A 68 7.43 13.28 -12.22
CA ARG A 68 6.41 14.31 -11.93
C ARG A 68 5.00 13.73 -11.83
N THR A 69 4.61 12.84 -12.76
CA THR A 69 3.32 12.14 -12.74
C THR A 69 3.15 11.35 -11.44
N LEU A 70 4.18 10.58 -11.05
CA LEU A 70 4.22 9.86 -9.77
C LEU A 70 4.15 10.79 -8.56
N SER A 71 4.97 11.84 -8.52
CA SER A 71 4.99 12.81 -7.42
C SER A 71 3.63 13.49 -7.24
N SER A 72 2.94 13.77 -8.35
CA SER A 72 1.60 14.36 -8.30
C SER A 72 0.54 13.41 -7.73
N ALA A 73 0.74 12.09 -7.83
CA ALA A 73 -0.16 11.11 -7.23
C ALA A 73 0.23 10.75 -5.79
N LEU A 74 1.53 10.73 -5.50
CA LEU A 74 2.05 10.34 -4.19
C LEU A 74 2.17 11.54 -3.23
N GLY A 75 2.01 12.76 -3.75
CA GLY A 75 2.12 14.00 -2.97
C GLY A 75 3.56 14.38 -2.59
N SER A 76 4.56 13.56 -2.90
CA SER A 76 5.97 13.83 -2.60
C SER A 76 6.90 13.26 -3.67
N GLU A 77 7.95 14.03 -4.01
CA GLU A 77 8.99 13.59 -4.93
C GLU A 77 9.85 12.46 -4.37
N GLU A 78 10.07 12.46 -3.06
CA GLU A 78 10.85 11.43 -2.36
C GLU A 78 10.07 10.11 -2.35
N ALA A 79 8.78 10.18 -2.07
CA ALA A 79 7.89 9.01 -2.15
C ALA A 79 7.78 8.47 -3.57
N ALA A 80 7.79 9.35 -4.59
CA ALA A 80 7.81 8.93 -5.99
C ALA A 80 9.09 8.19 -6.36
N LYS A 81 10.26 8.65 -5.89
CA LYS A 81 11.53 7.97 -6.13
C LYS A 81 11.60 6.62 -5.43
N ASP A 82 11.07 6.52 -4.22
CA ASP A 82 11.04 5.29 -3.44
C ASP A 82 10.07 4.25 -4.03
N ALA A 83 8.90 4.71 -4.49
CA ALA A 83 7.91 3.85 -5.13
C ALA A 83 8.29 3.41 -6.56
N LEU A 84 9.11 4.17 -7.27
CA LEU A 84 9.50 3.90 -8.65
C LEU A 84 10.47 2.71 -8.73
N ILE A 85 10.04 1.63 -9.35
CA ILE A 85 10.85 0.43 -9.56
C ILE A 85 11.62 0.52 -10.88
N TYR A 86 10.95 0.93 -11.95
CA TYR A 86 11.56 1.03 -13.26
C TYR A 86 10.88 2.08 -14.12
N SER A 87 11.64 2.73 -14.99
CA SER A 87 11.12 3.67 -15.98
C SER A 87 11.41 3.15 -17.39
N TYR A 88 10.35 2.89 -18.15
CA TYR A 88 10.42 2.44 -19.53
C TYR A 88 10.61 3.65 -20.45
N LYS A 89 11.73 3.66 -21.20
CA LYS A 89 12.15 4.78 -22.06
C LYS A 89 12.19 4.44 -23.56
N GLU A 90 12.23 3.16 -23.93
CA GLU A 90 12.51 2.74 -25.32
C GLU A 90 11.30 2.10 -26.00
N ALA A 91 10.97 0.85 -25.63
CA ALA A 91 9.93 0.05 -26.29
C ALA A 91 8.50 0.37 -25.82
N ALA A 92 8.36 0.99 -24.66
CA ALA A 92 7.09 1.46 -24.10
C ALA A 92 7.36 2.78 -23.36
N SER A 93 6.39 3.68 -23.38
CA SER A 93 6.42 4.87 -22.51
C SER A 93 5.61 4.59 -21.27
N GLY A 94 6.25 4.75 -20.11
CA GLY A 94 5.63 4.43 -18.83
C GLY A 94 6.65 4.07 -17.76
N PHE A 95 6.15 3.61 -16.63
CA PHE A 95 6.97 3.23 -15.48
C PHE A 95 6.29 2.13 -14.67
N SER A 96 7.07 1.37 -13.89
CA SER A 96 6.55 0.48 -12.87
C SER A 96 6.81 1.06 -11.49
N ALA A 97 5.80 1.02 -10.64
CA ALA A 97 5.87 1.54 -9.29
C ALA A 97 5.09 0.66 -8.32
N LYS A 98 5.54 0.65 -7.05
CA LYS A 98 4.81 0.02 -5.95
C LYS A 98 3.77 0.99 -5.43
N LEU A 99 2.49 0.66 -5.63
CA LEU A 99 1.37 1.56 -5.37
C LEU A 99 0.28 0.85 -4.59
N THR A 100 -0.38 1.59 -3.71
CA THR A 100 -1.63 1.15 -3.08
C THR A 100 -2.79 1.26 -4.08
N PRO A 101 -3.86 0.47 -3.91
CA PRO A 101 -5.09 0.62 -4.71
C PRO A 101 -5.65 2.04 -4.79
N GLU A 102 -5.54 2.82 -3.71
CA GLU A 102 -5.96 4.22 -3.69
C GLU A 102 -5.09 5.08 -4.61
N GLN A 103 -3.76 4.93 -4.55
CA GLN A 103 -2.82 5.63 -5.43
C GLN A 103 -3.01 5.25 -6.90
N VAL A 104 -3.31 3.98 -7.18
CA VAL A 104 -3.64 3.52 -8.54
C VAL A 104 -4.87 4.24 -9.08
N ALA A 105 -5.90 4.42 -8.24
CA ALA A 105 -7.12 5.13 -8.64
C ALA A 105 -6.87 6.62 -8.88
N GLU A 106 -5.90 7.24 -8.18
CA GLU A 106 -5.49 8.62 -8.43
C GLU A 106 -4.67 8.76 -9.71
N ILE A 107 -3.69 7.88 -9.93
CA ILE A 107 -2.86 7.87 -11.15
C ILE A 107 -3.72 7.64 -12.39
N SER A 108 -4.69 6.73 -12.32
CA SER A 108 -5.60 6.46 -13.45
C SER A 108 -6.44 7.68 -13.86
N LYS A 109 -6.56 8.71 -13.02
CA LYS A 109 -7.28 9.96 -13.34
C LYS A 109 -6.37 11.03 -13.95
N GLN A 110 -5.05 10.84 -13.92
CA GLN A 110 -4.12 11.86 -14.40
C GLN A 110 -4.10 11.91 -15.93
N PRO A 111 -4.09 13.13 -16.52
CA PRO A 111 -3.93 13.28 -17.96
C PRO A 111 -2.57 12.75 -18.41
N GLY A 112 -2.56 11.97 -19.49
CA GLY A 112 -1.35 11.32 -20.00
C GLY A 112 -1.14 9.89 -19.53
N VAL A 113 -1.96 9.38 -18.58
CA VAL A 113 -1.97 7.95 -18.21
C VAL A 113 -2.95 7.21 -19.11
N ILE A 114 -2.45 6.25 -19.88
CA ILE A 114 -3.23 5.43 -20.81
C ILE A 114 -3.83 4.23 -20.07
N GLN A 115 -3.03 3.55 -19.25
CA GLN A 115 -3.46 2.33 -18.58
C GLN A 115 -2.60 2.02 -17.35
N VAL A 116 -3.19 1.43 -16.32
CA VAL A 116 -2.48 0.86 -15.18
C VAL A 116 -2.79 -0.63 -15.09
N VAL A 117 -1.75 -1.47 -15.07
CA VAL A 117 -1.85 -2.93 -15.08
C VAL A 117 -1.04 -3.50 -13.91
N PRO A 118 -1.53 -4.50 -13.15
CA PRO A 118 -0.72 -5.15 -12.13
C PRO A 118 0.48 -5.88 -12.75
N SER A 119 1.65 -5.72 -12.15
CA SER A 119 2.86 -6.41 -12.59
C SER A 119 2.83 -7.89 -12.20
N GLN A 120 3.26 -8.76 -13.10
CA GLN A 120 3.34 -10.20 -12.89
C GLN A 120 4.80 -10.67 -12.99
N THR A 121 5.31 -11.30 -11.93
CA THR A 121 6.65 -11.89 -11.93
C THR A 121 6.60 -13.29 -12.54
N TYR A 122 7.28 -13.48 -13.66
CA TYR A 122 7.47 -14.80 -14.26
C TYR A 122 8.83 -15.37 -13.87
N GLN A 123 8.86 -16.61 -13.37
CA GLN A 123 10.11 -17.33 -13.16
C GLN A 123 10.59 -17.90 -14.49
N LEU A 124 11.63 -17.29 -15.05
CA LEU A 124 12.34 -17.85 -16.19
C LEU A 124 13.05 -19.13 -15.72
N HIS A 125 12.60 -20.28 -16.22
CA HIS A 125 13.32 -21.54 -16.03
C HIS A 125 14.71 -21.37 -16.62
N LYS A 126 15.74 -21.37 -15.77
CA LYS A 126 17.12 -21.47 -16.24
C LYS A 126 17.24 -22.81 -16.97
N PRO A 127 17.64 -22.85 -18.26
CA PRO A 127 18.01 -24.13 -18.84
C PRO A 127 19.14 -24.70 -17.96
N GLY A 128 18.94 -25.92 -17.48
CA GLY A 128 19.90 -26.63 -16.64
C GLY A 128 21.19 -26.89 -17.43
N GLY A 129 22.09 -25.91 -17.44
CA GLY A 129 23.38 -25.95 -18.11
C GLY A 129 24.48 -26.17 -17.10
N GLY A 130 24.70 -27.43 -16.71
CA GLY A 130 25.95 -27.84 -16.09
C GLY A 130 27.07 -27.72 -17.13
N GLY A 131 27.93 -26.72 -16.99
CA GLY A 131 29.06 -26.51 -17.89
C GLY A 131 29.97 -25.43 -17.35
N GLY A 132 30.94 -25.83 -16.52
CA GLY A 132 31.98 -24.95 -16.03
C GLY A 132 32.84 -24.44 -17.18
N PHE A 133 32.67 -23.18 -17.56
CA PHE A 133 33.60 -22.50 -18.45
C PHE A 133 34.74 -21.95 -17.59
N LYS A 134 35.86 -22.67 -17.57
CA LYS A 134 37.11 -22.23 -16.95
C LYS A 134 37.83 -21.33 -17.95
N LEU A 135 37.85 -20.04 -17.67
CA LEU A 135 38.68 -19.08 -18.39
C LEU A 135 40.15 -19.41 -18.04
N THR A 136 40.91 -19.84 -19.05
CA THR A 136 42.39 -19.85 -19.04
C THR A 136 42.89 -18.61 -19.72
#